data_AF-A0A161VN11-F1
#
_entry.id   AF-A0A161VN11-F1
#
_cell.length_a   1.000
_cell.length_b   1.000
_cell.length_c   1.000
_cell.angle_alpha   90.00
_cell.angle_beta   90.00
_cell.angle_gamma   90.00
#
_symmetry.space_group_name_H-M   'P 1'
#
loop_
_entity.id
_entity.type
_entity.pdbx_description
1 polymer ?
#
loop_
_entity_poly.entity_id
_entity_poly.type
_entity_poly.pdbx_seq_one_letter_code
_entity_poly.pdbx_strand_id
1 'polypeptide(L)'
;MKFSAVLAVLPALALATPTPTIEKRATTFCDQWGSAVTGTYTVYNNLWGASSGTGSQCTTLTGLSGSNLQWSTTWSWSGGQYNVKSYANAVVNISKKALSAIGSIPSTWNWRYAISVSLGLSLSLSLAASSGPTLTALTRPSYSGSGLVANVAYDLFTSSTASGSPQYEIMIWLGSLGGAGPISATGSTIATPTVAGRTWNLYKGVNGQMTVFSFVAPSNVQSFSGDLKAFITYLVNSQGLPSSQILQSIGAGTEPFVGSNAKFTTTAYTASLS
;
A
#
# COMPACT_ATOMS: atom_id res chain seq x y z
N MET A 1 67.78 35.47 -37.99
CA MET A 1 67.40 34.79 -36.72
C MET A 1 65.99 34.26 -36.89
N LYS A 2 65.80 32.94 -36.99
CA LYS A 2 64.46 32.32 -37.13
C LYS A 2 64.01 31.87 -35.75
N PHE A 3 62.98 32.51 -35.19
CA PHE A 3 62.34 32.09 -33.94
C PHE A 3 61.24 31.07 -34.26
N SER A 4 61.40 29.82 -33.81
CA SER A 4 60.32 28.84 -33.76
C SER A 4 59.58 29.00 -32.44
N ALA A 5 58.27 29.29 -32.49
CA ALA A 5 57.41 29.31 -31.33
C ALA A 5 56.84 27.90 -31.09
N VAL A 6 57.14 27.31 -29.94
CA VAL A 6 56.56 26.04 -29.48
C VAL A 6 55.25 26.35 -28.75
N LEU A 7 54.15 25.79 -29.25
CA LEU A 7 52.82 25.91 -28.65
C LEU A 7 52.67 24.83 -27.55
N ALA A 8 52.64 25.25 -26.29
CA ALA A 8 52.38 24.36 -25.16
C ALA A 8 50.87 24.15 -24.96
N VAL A 9 50.40 22.92 -25.11
CA VAL A 9 49.01 22.53 -24.81
C VAL A 9 48.94 22.05 -23.36
N LEU A 10 48.21 22.78 -22.51
CA LEU A 10 47.88 22.38 -21.14
C LEU A 10 46.66 21.43 -21.15
N PRO A 11 46.66 20.34 -20.37
CA PRO A 11 45.49 19.47 -20.23
C PRO A 11 44.42 20.17 -19.38
N ALA A 12 43.22 20.31 -19.95
CA ALA A 12 42.06 20.79 -19.21
C ALA A 12 41.56 19.71 -18.24
N LEU A 13 41.66 19.98 -16.93
CA LEU A 13 40.99 19.18 -15.91
C LEU A 13 39.48 19.39 -16.03
N ALA A 14 38.77 18.39 -16.54
CA ALA A 14 37.32 18.35 -16.51
C ALA A 14 36.85 18.09 -15.06
N LEU A 15 36.33 19.13 -14.41
CA LEU A 15 35.60 18.98 -13.15
C LEU A 15 34.28 18.25 -13.45
N ALA A 16 34.11 17.05 -12.89
CA ALA A 16 32.84 16.34 -12.96
C ALA A 16 31.76 17.19 -12.26
N THR A 17 30.83 17.73 -13.03
CA THR A 17 29.65 18.39 -12.48
C THR A 17 28.76 17.31 -11.86
N PRO A 18 28.39 17.39 -10.57
CA PRO A 18 27.45 16.44 -10.00
C PRO A 18 26.15 16.54 -10.79
N THR A 19 25.74 15.43 -11.41
CA THR A 19 24.46 15.33 -12.08
C THR A 19 23.38 15.62 -11.04
N PRO A 20 22.48 16.60 -11.24
CA PRO A 20 21.37 16.81 -10.33
C PRO A 20 20.51 15.54 -10.37
N THR A 21 20.63 14.69 -9.36
CA THR A 21 19.65 13.66 -9.08
C THR A 21 18.36 14.37 -8.79
N ILE A 22 17.44 14.39 -9.76
CA ILE A 22 16.07 14.81 -9.51
C ILE A 22 15.48 13.81 -8.52
N GLU A 23 15.51 14.14 -7.23
CA GLU A 23 14.57 13.56 -6.29
C GLU A 23 13.17 13.86 -6.83
N LYS A 24 12.47 12.83 -7.28
CA LYS A 24 11.06 12.95 -7.62
C LYS A 24 10.35 13.51 -6.40
N ARG A 25 9.83 14.75 -6.51
CA ARG A 25 9.13 15.41 -5.42
C ARG A 25 7.90 14.59 -5.04
N ALA A 26 7.74 14.33 -3.75
CA ALA A 26 6.53 13.69 -3.24
C ALA A 26 5.29 14.46 -3.69
N THR A 27 4.27 13.74 -4.15
CA THR A 27 3.01 14.32 -4.64
C THR A 27 1.91 14.01 -3.64
N THR A 28 1.24 15.05 -3.13
CA THR A 28 0.13 14.91 -2.18
C THR A 28 -1.17 15.36 -2.82
N PHE A 29 -2.23 14.58 -2.63
CA PHE A 29 -3.57 14.86 -3.13
C PHE A 29 -4.61 14.45 -2.07
N CYS A 30 -5.64 15.26 -1.93
CA CYS A 30 -6.66 15.14 -0.88
C CYS A 30 -8.08 15.07 -1.44
N ASP A 31 -8.25 15.29 -2.74
CA ASP A 31 -9.54 15.18 -3.41
C ASP A 31 -10.00 13.71 -3.48
N GLN A 32 -11.32 13.52 -3.59
CA GLN A 32 -11.95 12.21 -3.46
C GLN A 32 -11.36 11.15 -4.41
N TRP A 33 -11.03 11.55 -5.64
CA TRP A 33 -10.56 10.66 -6.71
C TRP A 33 -9.11 10.95 -7.13
N GLY A 34 -8.37 11.69 -6.29
CA GLY A 34 -7.00 12.06 -6.55
C GLY A 34 -6.13 10.83 -6.73
N SER A 35 -5.21 10.89 -7.70
CA SER A 35 -4.28 9.80 -7.96
C SER A 35 -2.97 10.29 -8.55
N ALA A 36 -1.93 9.46 -8.45
CA ALA A 36 -0.65 9.71 -9.08
C ALA A 36 0.01 8.41 -9.55
N VAL A 37 0.71 8.49 -10.68
CA VAL A 37 1.38 7.34 -11.31
C VAL A 37 2.88 7.35 -11.02
N THR A 38 3.46 6.17 -10.74
CA THR A 38 4.91 5.99 -10.71
C THR A 38 5.29 4.56 -11.08
N GLY A 39 6.23 4.40 -12.01
CA GLY A 39 6.59 3.09 -12.54
C GLY A 39 5.35 2.36 -13.07
N THR A 40 5.13 1.14 -12.59
CA THR A 40 3.94 0.33 -12.92
C THR A 40 2.76 0.56 -12.00
N TYR A 41 2.84 1.50 -11.04
CA TYR A 41 1.80 1.70 -10.04
C TYR A 41 0.99 2.98 -10.28
N THR A 42 -0.30 2.90 -9.97
CA THR A 42 -1.13 4.07 -9.71
C THR A 42 -1.55 4.07 -8.25
N VAL A 43 -1.28 5.15 -7.54
CA VAL A 43 -1.71 5.34 -6.14
C VAL A 43 -2.95 6.23 -6.12
N TYR A 44 -4.01 5.76 -5.46
CA TYR A 44 -5.30 6.45 -5.39
C TYR A 44 -5.62 6.90 -3.96
N ASN A 45 -6.30 8.04 -3.83
CA ASN A 45 -6.91 8.46 -2.57
C ASN A 45 -8.21 7.70 -2.29
N ASN A 46 -9.05 7.57 -3.34
CA ASN A 46 -10.23 6.71 -3.38
C ASN A 46 -11.14 6.83 -2.16
N LEU A 47 -11.69 8.03 -1.93
CA LEU A 47 -12.61 8.30 -0.80
C LEU A 47 -14.06 7.93 -1.18
N TRP A 48 -14.26 6.72 -1.71
CA TRP A 48 -15.54 6.26 -2.25
C TRP A 48 -16.66 6.25 -1.21
N GLY A 49 -16.34 5.98 0.06
CA GLY A 49 -17.28 5.89 1.18
C GLY A 49 -17.34 7.15 2.05
N ALA A 50 -16.73 8.26 1.62
CA ALA A 50 -16.59 9.46 2.44
C ALA A 50 -17.93 10.03 2.93
N SER A 51 -19.00 9.88 2.13
CA SER A 51 -20.35 10.36 2.47
C SER A 51 -20.98 9.63 3.66
N SER A 52 -20.44 8.47 4.07
CA SER A 52 -20.93 7.72 5.23
C SER A 52 -20.41 8.24 6.57
N GLY A 53 -19.59 9.29 6.57
CA GLY A 53 -19.07 9.91 7.80
C GLY A 53 -18.63 11.35 7.61
N THR A 54 -17.83 11.83 8.55
CA THR A 54 -17.27 13.19 8.57
C THR A 54 -15.78 13.12 8.84
N GLY A 55 -15.00 13.80 8.01
CA GLY A 55 -13.56 13.72 8.09
C GLY A 55 -12.85 14.17 6.82
N SER A 56 -11.56 13.86 6.76
CA SER A 56 -10.69 14.17 5.62
C SER A 56 -9.56 13.17 5.51
N GLN A 57 -9.00 13.06 4.31
CA GLN A 57 -7.90 12.16 4.01
C GLN A 57 -7.05 12.71 2.87
N CYS A 58 -5.73 12.69 3.07
CA CYS A 58 -4.74 13.07 2.08
C CYS A 58 -3.75 11.93 1.87
N THR A 59 -3.49 11.61 0.61
CA THR A 59 -2.54 10.58 0.21
C THR A 59 -1.31 11.23 -0.41
N THR A 60 -0.13 10.76 -0.01
CA THR A 60 1.17 11.23 -0.49
C THR A 60 1.91 10.09 -1.16
N LEU A 61 2.14 10.20 -2.46
CA LEU A 61 3.06 9.35 -3.19
C LEU A 61 4.49 9.89 -3.03
N THR A 62 5.35 9.16 -2.32
CA THR A 62 6.77 9.52 -2.15
C THR A 62 7.56 9.17 -3.40
N GLY A 63 7.37 7.97 -3.95
CA GLY A 63 8.05 7.52 -5.17
C GLY A 63 8.51 6.07 -5.10
N LEU A 64 9.58 5.76 -5.84
CA LEU A 64 10.23 4.45 -5.85
C LEU A 64 11.63 4.56 -5.23
N SER A 65 12.00 3.59 -4.39
CA SER A 65 13.38 3.34 -3.98
C SER A 65 13.81 1.98 -4.54
N GLY A 66 14.57 2.00 -5.64
CA GLY A 66 14.73 0.81 -6.49
C GLY A 66 13.38 0.41 -7.09
N SER A 67 12.96 -0.84 -6.89
CA SER A 67 11.63 -1.33 -7.29
C SER A 67 10.53 -1.11 -6.24
N ASN A 68 10.90 -0.67 -5.03
CA ASN A 68 9.97 -0.55 -3.91
C ASN A 68 9.18 0.75 -3.97
N LEU A 69 7.86 0.64 -4.07
CA LEU A 69 6.94 1.77 -3.93
C LEU A 69 6.87 2.26 -2.48
N GLN A 70 6.91 3.58 -2.32
CA GLN A 70 6.77 4.29 -1.05
C GLN A 70 5.66 5.32 -1.15
N TRP A 71 4.71 5.25 -0.22
CA TRP A 71 3.57 6.16 -0.14
C TRP A 71 2.96 6.14 1.26
N SER A 72 2.12 7.12 1.56
CA SER A 72 1.39 7.19 2.83
C SER A 72 0.02 7.81 2.63
N THR A 73 -0.89 7.57 3.57
CA THR A 73 -2.15 8.32 3.67
C THR A 73 -2.35 8.75 5.12
N THR A 74 -2.79 10.00 5.30
CA THR A 74 -3.12 10.57 6.61
C THR A 74 -4.59 10.93 6.61
N TRP A 75 -5.32 10.53 7.65
CA TRP A 75 -6.76 10.68 7.70
C TRP A 75 -7.29 10.85 9.12
N SER A 76 -8.46 11.46 9.19
CA SER A 76 -9.32 11.51 10.36
C SER A 76 -10.76 11.28 9.88
N TRP A 77 -11.42 10.26 10.41
CA TRP A 77 -12.79 9.89 10.05
C TRP A 77 -13.62 9.61 11.31
N SER A 78 -14.86 10.06 11.30
CA SER A 78 -15.85 9.85 12.35
C SER A 78 -17.24 9.59 11.73
N GLY A 79 -18.17 9.03 12.51
CA GLY A 79 -19.50 8.64 12.00
C GLY A 79 -19.46 7.38 11.12
N GLY A 80 -20.61 6.72 10.95
CA GLY A 80 -20.71 5.48 10.16
C GLY A 80 -19.75 4.39 10.66
N GLN A 81 -19.88 3.98 11.93
CA GLN A 81 -18.94 3.08 12.63
C GLN A 81 -18.63 1.78 11.86
N TYR A 82 -19.58 1.32 11.04
CA TYR A 82 -19.49 0.07 10.29
C TYR A 82 -19.30 0.29 8.78
N ASN A 83 -19.09 1.52 8.34
CA ASN A 83 -18.91 1.88 6.93
C ASN A 83 -17.46 2.28 6.67
N VAL A 84 -16.84 1.61 5.71
CA VAL A 84 -15.54 2.02 5.15
C VAL A 84 -15.67 3.42 4.52
N LYS A 85 -14.69 4.29 4.77
CA LYS A 85 -14.67 5.67 4.23
C LYS A 85 -13.88 5.80 2.94
N SER A 86 -12.87 4.97 2.76
CA SER A 86 -12.01 5.01 1.58
C SER A 86 -11.31 3.68 1.39
N TYR A 87 -10.67 3.51 0.24
CA TYR A 87 -9.63 2.51 0.07
C TYR A 87 -8.45 3.13 -0.67
N ALA A 88 -7.68 3.96 0.04
CA ALA A 88 -6.43 4.48 -0.52
C ALA A 88 -5.49 3.30 -0.74
N ASN A 89 -5.03 3.13 -1.97
CA ASN A 89 -4.31 1.94 -2.39
C ASN A 89 -3.34 2.21 -3.53
N ALA A 90 -2.39 1.31 -3.71
CA ALA A 90 -1.53 1.22 -4.88
C ALA A 90 -1.96 0.05 -5.76
N VAL A 91 -2.40 0.33 -6.99
CA VAL A 91 -2.72 -0.67 -8.01
C VAL A 91 -1.53 -0.86 -8.93
N VAL A 92 -1.09 -2.10 -9.12
CA VAL A 92 -0.09 -2.43 -10.14
C VAL A 92 -0.77 -2.63 -11.51
N ASN A 93 -0.19 -2.04 -12.56
CA ASN A 93 -0.59 -2.26 -13.93
C ASN A 93 -0.18 -3.67 -14.37
N ILE A 94 -1.16 -4.46 -14.84
CA ILE A 94 -0.99 -5.86 -15.20
C ILE A 94 -1.59 -6.15 -16.56
N SER A 95 -1.02 -7.12 -17.27
CA SER A 95 -1.70 -7.78 -18.37
C SER A 95 -2.70 -8.78 -17.81
N LYS A 96 -4.00 -8.48 -17.93
CA LYS A 96 -5.08 -9.33 -17.41
C LYS A 96 -5.03 -10.73 -18.03
N LYS A 97 -5.15 -11.76 -17.21
CA LYS A 97 -5.07 -13.18 -17.59
C LYS A 97 -6.11 -14.00 -16.84
N ALA A 98 -6.53 -15.12 -17.42
CA ALA A 98 -7.31 -16.13 -16.71
C ALA A 98 -6.51 -16.64 -15.50
N LEU A 99 -7.17 -16.94 -14.38
CA LEU A 99 -6.49 -17.40 -13.17
C LEU A 99 -5.68 -18.67 -13.42
N SER A 100 -6.14 -19.56 -14.31
CA SER A 100 -5.43 -20.76 -14.74
C SER A 100 -4.13 -20.48 -15.52
N ALA A 101 -3.99 -19.31 -16.13
CA ALA A 101 -2.83 -18.91 -16.93
C ALA A 101 -1.81 -18.06 -16.16
N ILE A 102 -2.07 -17.77 -14.89
CA ILE A 102 -1.15 -17.03 -14.01
C ILE A 102 -0.14 -18.00 -13.41
N GLY A 103 1.15 -17.76 -13.68
CA GLY A 103 2.24 -18.52 -13.08
C GLY A 103 2.54 -18.09 -11.66
N SER A 104 2.71 -16.78 -11.43
CA SER A 104 3.01 -16.23 -10.10
C SER A 104 2.56 -14.78 -9.95
N ILE A 105 2.31 -14.38 -8.71
CA ILE A 105 2.03 -13.00 -8.26
C ILE A 105 2.94 -12.68 -7.05
N PRO A 106 4.26 -12.58 -7.25
CA PRO A 106 5.16 -12.25 -6.16
C PRO A 106 4.89 -10.84 -5.65
N SER A 107 4.79 -10.70 -4.33
CA SER A 107 4.62 -9.40 -3.68
C SER A 107 5.41 -9.32 -2.38
N THR A 108 5.94 -8.13 -2.10
CA THR A 108 6.48 -7.77 -0.79
C THR A 108 5.80 -6.48 -0.33
N TRP A 109 5.43 -6.41 0.95
CA TRP A 109 4.80 -5.22 1.51
C TRP A 109 5.21 -4.99 2.97
N ASN A 110 5.86 -3.85 3.19
CA ASN A 110 6.22 -3.33 4.50
C ASN A 110 5.39 -2.08 4.79
N TRP A 111 4.61 -2.14 5.87
CA TRP A 111 3.69 -1.06 6.24
C TRP A 111 3.68 -0.79 7.75
N ARG A 112 3.15 0.36 8.13
CA ARG A 112 2.90 0.74 9.53
C ARG A 112 1.74 1.72 9.66
N TYR A 113 1.12 1.73 10.84
CA TYR A 113 0.22 2.80 11.30
C TYR A 113 0.87 3.58 12.44
N ALA A 114 0.77 4.91 12.40
CA ALA A 114 1.25 5.83 13.43
C ALA A 114 0.25 6.97 13.65
N ILE A 115 0.31 7.63 14.81
CA ILE A 115 -0.42 8.90 15.03
C ILE A 115 0.35 10.00 14.28
N SER A 116 -0.37 10.78 13.48
CA SER A 116 0.14 12.00 12.85
C SER A 116 0.05 13.15 13.84
N VAL A 117 1.14 13.40 14.56
CA VAL A 117 1.30 14.66 15.31
C VAL A 117 1.94 15.69 14.38
N SER A 118 1.17 16.70 13.98
CA SER A 118 1.75 17.92 13.43
C SER A 118 2.30 18.72 14.62
N LEU A 119 3.58 18.53 14.94
CA LEU A 119 4.27 19.44 15.83
C LEU A 119 4.48 20.74 15.03
N GLY A 120 3.64 21.75 15.28
CA GLY A 120 3.76 23.09 14.68
C GLY A 120 5.00 23.87 15.14
N LEU A 121 6.10 23.19 15.45
CA LEU A 121 7.36 23.77 15.88
C LEU A 121 8.36 23.65 14.74
N SER A 122 8.56 24.76 14.03
CA SER A 122 9.78 25.01 13.29
C SER A 122 10.95 25.09 14.28
N LEU A 123 11.57 23.95 14.61
CA LEU A 123 12.88 23.99 15.25
C LEU A 123 13.90 24.37 14.17
N SER A 124 14.30 25.63 14.13
CA SER A 124 15.58 26.03 13.57
C SER A 124 16.68 25.36 14.40
N LEU A 125 17.18 24.22 13.94
CA LEU A 125 18.30 23.53 14.56
C LEU A 125 19.59 24.26 14.16
N SER A 126 20.00 25.24 14.95
CA SER A 126 21.38 25.73 14.91
C SER A 126 22.27 24.65 15.52
N LEU A 127 23.10 24.00 14.68
CA LEU A 127 24.15 23.10 15.17
C LEU A 127 25.17 23.93 15.94
N ALA A 128 25.08 23.92 17.28
CA ALA A 128 26.23 24.17 18.13
C ALA A 128 26.90 22.83 18.41
N ALA A 129 28.09 22.63 17.83
CA ALA A 129 28.94 21.49 18.16
C ALA A 129 29.49 21.66 19.58
N SER A 130 28.88 20.99 20.56
CA SER A 130 29.51 20.76 21.87
C SER A 130 28.93 19.50 22.52
N SER A 131 29.79 18.49 22.66
CA SER A 131 29.71 17.32 23.56
C SER A 131 28.30 16.89 23.97
N GLY A 132 27.74 15.96 23.19
CA GLY A 132 26.33 15.60 23.22
C GLY A 132 25.88 14.73 24.40
N PRO A 133 24.55 14.58 24.54
CA PRO A 133 23.95 13.42 25.17
C PRO A 133 23.78 12.30 24.13
N THR A 134 24.04 11.06 24.56
CA THR A 134 23.66 9.83 23.85
C THR A 134 22.19 9.89 23.42
N LEU A 135 21.94 9.81 22.11
CA LEU A 135 20.60 9.71 21.54
C LEU A 135 20.00 8.37 21.96
N THR A 136 19.29 8.35 23.09
CA THR A 136 18.36 7.26 23.42
C THR A 136 17.47 7.06 22.21
N ALA A 137 17.51 5.85 21.64
CA ALA A 137 16.75 5.45 20.48
C ALA A 137 15.31 5.95 20.62
N LEU A 138 14.91 6.88 19.75
CA LEU A 138 13.51 7.27 19.63
C LEU A 138 12.73 6.01 19.27
N THR A 139 12.02 5.45 20.25
CA THR A 139 11.06 4.37 20.04
C THR A 139 10.15 4.80 18.89
N ARG A 140 10.16 4.02 17.80
CA ARG A 140 9.36 4.29 16.60
C ARG A 140 7.92 4.53 17.03
N PRO A 141 7.30 5.68 16.74
CA PRO A 141 5.92 5.94 17.15
C PRO A 141 4.99 4.93 16.46
N SER A 142 4.53 3.94 17.21
CA SER A 142 3.43 3.07 16.86
C SER A 142 2.12 3.73 17.27
N TYR A 143 1.06 3.59 16.47
CA TYR A 143 -0.26 4.08 16.87
C TYR A 143 -0.72 3.37 18.14
N SER A 144 -0.84 4.09 19.25
CA SER A 144 -1.41 3.60 20.52
C SER A 144 -2.80 4.17 20.81
N GLY A 145 -3.40 4.89 19.86
CA GLY A 145 -4.65 5.61 20.07
C GLY A 145 -5.84 4.69 20.29
N SER A 146 -6.68 5.04 21.27
CA SER A 146 -8.05 4.54 21.36
C SER A 146 -8.84 5.06 20.15
N GLY A 147 -9.45 4.18 19.36
CA GLY A 147 -10.45 4.55 18.35
C GLY A 147 -10.04 4.41 16.88
N LEU A 148 -8.82 3.94 16.55
CA LEU A 148 -8.49 3.55 15.17
C LEU A 148 -9.16 2.22 14.82
N VAL A 149 -10.07 2.26 13.85
CA VAL A 149 -10.68 1.08 13.24
C VAL A 149 -10.37 1.12 11.75
N ALA A 150 -9.50 0.21 11.30
CA ALA A 150 -9.08 0.10 9.91
C ALA A 150 -8.55 -1.30 9.60
N ASN A 151 -8.52 -1.67 8.32
CA ASN A 151 -7.73 -2.80 7.87
C ASN A 151 -6.47 -2.35 7.11
N VAL A 152 -5.59 -3.31 6.82
CA VAL A 152 -4.54 -3.20 5.80
C VAL A 152 -4.61 -4.45 4.94
N ALA A 153 -4.94 -4.29 3.66
CA ALA A 153 -5.32 -5.41 2.82
C ALA A 153 -4.76 -5.28 1.40
N TYR A 154 -4.40 -6.44 0.83
CA TYR A 154 -4.48 -6.61 -0.61
C TYR A 154 -5.93 -6.78 -1.02
N ASP A 155 -6.24 -6.34 -2.24
CA ASP A 155 -7.55 -6.44 -2.83
C ASP A 155 -7.44 -6.78 -4.32
N LEU A 156 -7.94 -7.95 -4.69
CA LEU A 156 -7.87 -8.50 -6.05
C LEU A 156 -9.29 -8.73 -6.57
N PHE A 157 -9.58 -8.21 -7.75
CA PHE A 157 -10.87 -8.41 -8.39
C PHE A 157 -10.76 -9.36 -9.59
N THR A 158 -11.77 -10.21 -9.78
CA THR A 158 -11.87 -11.06 -10.97
C THR A 158 -13.24 -10.93 -11.63
N SER A 159 -13.29 -11.20 -12.93
CA SER A 159 -14.53 -11.22 -13.71
C SER A 159 -14.46 -12.29 -14.80
N SER A 160 -15.60 -12.69 -15.37
CA SER A 160 -15.67 -13.62 -16.51
C SER A 160 -15.06 -13.04 -17.79
N THR A 161 -14.90 -11.72 -17.90
CA THR A 161 -14.29 -11.05 -19.05
C THR A 161 -13.23 -10.04 -18.60
N ALA A 162 -12.31 -9.65 -19.49
CA ALA A 162 -11.22 -8.73 -19.19
C ALA A 162 -11.66 -7.26 -18.94
N SER A 163 -12.92 -6.92 -19.20
CA SER A 163 -13.48 -5.57 -19.03
C SER A 163 -14.83 -5.55 -18.32
N GLY A 164 -15.33 -6.71 -17.90
CA GLY A 164 -16.61 -6.84 -17.22
C GLY A 164 -16.54 -6.37 -15.76
N SER A 165 -17.72 -6.13 -15.19
CA SER A 165 -17.85 -5.83 -13.77
C SER A 165 -17.26 -6.97 -12.92
N PRO A 166 -16.60 -6.67 -11.79
CA PRO A 166 -16.10 -7.69 -10.88
C PRO A 166 -17.21 -8.64 -10.41
N GLN A 167 -16.86 -9.92 -10.31
CA GLN A 167 -17.73 -11.02 -9.82
C GLN A 167 -17.19 -11.64 -8.54
N TYR A 168 -15.87 -11.60 -8.36
CA TYR A 168 -15.21 -12.01 -7.12
C TYR A 168 -14.24 -10.94 -6.66
N GLU A 169 -14.15 -10.81 -5.35
CA GLU A 169 -13.20 -9.98 -4.62
C GLU A 169 -12.42 -10.90 -3.67
N ILE A 170 -11.10 -10.82 -3.72
CA ILE A 170 -10.19 -11.64 -2.92
C ILE A 170 -9.32 -10.69 -2.12
N MET A 171 -9.66 -10.54 -0.85
CA MET A 171 -8.90 -9.70 0.06
C MET A 171 -7.94 -10.52 0.92
N ILE A 172 -6.74 -10.00 1.15
CA ILE A 172 -5.74 -10.60 2.03
C ILE A 172 -5.35 -9.54 3.05
N TRP A 173 -5.96 -9.61 4.24
CA TRP A 173 -5.81 -8.62 5.30
C TRP A 173 -4.57 -8.95 6.12
N LEU A 174 -3.52 -8.17 5.89
CA LEU A 174 -2.32 -8.18 6.71
C LEU A 174 -2.55 -7.52 8.08
N GLY A 175 -3.54 -6.63 8.19
CA GLY A 175 -3.88 -5.99 9.46
C GLY A 175 -5.38 -5.87 9.68
N SER A 176 -5.81 -6.14 10.92
CA SER A 176 -7.13 -5.81 11.45
C SER A 176 -6.93 -5.00 12.73
N LEU A 177 -7.29 -3.72 12.68
CA LEU A 177 -7.04 -2.74 13.74
C LEU A 177 -8.36 -2.31 14.36
N GLY A 178 -8.41 -2.27 15.69
CA GLY A 178 -9.55 -1.75 16.45
C GLY A 178 -10.88 -2.48 16.25
N GLY A 179 -10.84 -3.75 15.84
CA GLY A 179 -12.05 -4.55 15.61
C GLY A 179 -12.63 -4.44 14.20
N ALA A 180 -11.87 -3.94 13.22
CA ALA A 180 -12.27 -4.00 11.81
C ALA A 180 -12.52 -5.46 11.38
N GLY A 181 -13.72 -5.74 10.88
CA GLY A 181 -14.16 -7.07 10.46
C GLY A 181 -14.37 -7.17 8.95
N PRO A 182 -14.06 -8.31 8.30
CA PRO A 182 -14.31 -8.52 6.89
C PRO A 182 -15.79 -8.77 6.58
N ILE A 183 -16.15 -8.69 5.30
CA ILE A 183 -17.47 -9.13 4.82
C ILE A 183 -17.62 -10.63 5.10
N SER A 184 -18.67 -11.00 5.83
CA SER A 184 -18.96 -12.39 6.17
C SER A 184 -20.47 -12.64 6.25
N ALA A 185 -20.94 -13.71 5.62
CA ALA A 185 -22.34 -14.12 5.69
C ALA A 185 -22.75 -14.62 7.08
N THR A 186 -21.80 -15.17 7.85
CA THR A 186 -22.09 -15.81 9.16
C THR A 186 -21.45 -15.08 10.34
N GLY A 187 -20.60 -14.09 10.08
CA GLY A 187 -19.74 -13.48 11.09
C GLY A 187 -18.62 -14.40 11.61
N SER A 188 -18.52 -15.64 11.12
CA SER A 188 -17.53 -16.64 11.55
C SER A 188 -16.63 -17.05 10.39
N THR A 189 -15.47 -17.64 10.72
CA THR A 189 -14.56 -18.20 9.71
C THR A 189 -15.19 -19.43 9.06
N ILE A 190 -15.06 -19.53 7.73
CA ILE A 190 -15.46 -20.72 6.98
C ILE A 190 -14.33 -21.76 6.91
N ALA A 191 -13.07 -21.34 7.12
CA ALA A 191 -11.90 -22.20 7.20
C ALA A 191 -10.71 -21.46 7.84
N THR A 192 -9.67 -22.21 8.23
CA THR A 192 -8.40 -21.66 8.74
C THR A 192 -7.18 -22.17 7.96
N PRO A 193 -7.04 -21.85 6.66
CA PRO A 193 -6.01 -22.46 5.83
C PRO A 193 -4.60 -21.92 6.10
N THR A 194 -3.59 -22.73 5.79
CA THR A 194 -2.19 -22.28 5.73
C THR A 194 -1.81 -22.00 4.28
N VAL A 195 -1.54 -20.74 3.95
CA VAL A 195 -1.24 -20.24 2.60
C VAL A 195 -0.06 -19.27 2.68
N ALA A 196 0.88 -19.36 1.74
CA ALA A 196 2.10 -18.54 1.72
C ALA A 196 2.86 -18.55 3.07
N GLY A 197 2.94 -19.72 3.69
CA GLY A 197 3.66 -19.94 4.95
C GLY A 197 2.98 -19.39 6.20
N ARG A 198 1.69 -19.00 6.14
CA ARG A 198 0.95 -18.44 7.28
C ARG A 198 -0.45 -19.03 7.39
N THR A 199 -0.95 -19.16 8.62
CA THR A 199 -2.35 -19.50 8.89
C THR A 199 -3.21 -18.25 8.79
N TRP A 200 -4.37 -18.37 8.13
CA TRP A 200 -5.32 -17.29 7.90
C TRP A 200 -6.70 -17.69 8.40
N ASN A 201 -7.46 -16.73 8.90
CA ASN A 201 -8.89 -16.87 9.12
C ASN A 201 -9.62 -16.51 7.82
N LEU A 202 -10.24 -17.49 7.15
CA LEU A 202 -10.94 -17.24 5.90
C LEU A 202 -12.42 -16.95 6.16
N TYR A 203 -12.89 -15.83 5.62
CA TYR A 203 -14.29 -15.43 5.62
C TYR A 203 -14.84 -15.39 4.20
N LYS A 204 -16.16 -15.51 4.09
CA LYS A 204 -16.89 -15.42 2.82
C LYS A 204 -18.20 -14.66 3.03
N GLY A 205 -18.51 -13.74 2.13
CA GLY A 205 -19.80 -13.09 2.05
C GLY A 205 -20.08 -12.50 0.68
N VAL A 206 -21.05 -11.59 0.61
CA VAL A 206 -21.52 -11.00 -0.65
C VAL A 206 -21.54 -9.48 -0.52
N ASN A 207 -21.07 -8.80 -1.56
CA ASN A 207 -21.15 -7.34 -1.71
C ASN A 207 -21.71 -6.99 -3.09
N GLY A 208 -22.98 -6.60 -3.15
CA GLY A 208 -23.69 -6.47 -4.43
C GLY A 208 -23.69 -7.79 -5.19
N GLN A 209 -23.14 -7.79 -6.42
CA GLN A 209 -23.01 -9.01 -7.24
C GLN A 209 -21.77 -9.85 -6.91
N MET A 210 -20.85 -9.33 -6.08
CA MET A 210 -19.55 -9.96 -5.84
C MET A 210 -19.64 -11.00 -4.73
N THR A 211 -19.01 -12.15 -4.95
CA THR A 211 -18.60 -13.03 -3.85
C THR A 211 -17.27 -12.54 -3.30
N VAL A 212 -17.23 -12.20 -2.01
CA VAL A 212 -16.03 -11.68 -1.35
C VAL A 212 -15.42 -12.78 -0.49
N PHE A 213 -14.15 -13.08 -0.72
CA PHE A 213 -13.32 -13.91 0.14
C PHE A 213 -12.29 -13.05 0.85
N SER A 214 -12.18 -13.17 2.17
CA SER A 214 -11.21 -12.40 2.95
C SER A 214 -10.36 -13.33 3.81
N PHE A 215 -9.08 -13.40 3.50
CA PHE A 215 -8.07 -14.05 4.34
C PHE A 215 -7.58 -13.04 5.36
N VAL A 216 -7.90 -13.23 6.64
CA VAL A 216 -7.49 -12.33 7.71
C VAL A 216 -6.39 -12.95 8.54
N ALA A 217 -5.24 -12.28 8.65
CA ALA A 217 -4.17 -12.74 9.52
C ALA A 217 -4.66 -12.73 10.99
N PRO A 218 -4.44 -13.80 11.78
CA PRO A 218 -4.81 -13.82 13.21
C PRO A 218 -4.11 -12.74 14.04
N SER A 219 -2.98 -12.23 13.55
CA SER A 219 -2.20 -11.13 14.13
C SER A 219 -1.62 -10.26 13.01
N ASN A 220 -1.45 -8.96 13.26
CA ASN A 220 -0.94 -8.01 12.26
C ASN A 220 0.43 -8.42 11.68
N VAL A 221 0.52 -8.43 10.35
CA VAL A 221 1.71 -8.76 9.56
C VAL A 221 2.24 -7.49 8.89
N GLN A 222 3.07 -6.74 9.61
CA GLN A 222 3.63 -5.46 9.12
C GLN A 222 4.67 -5.61 8.00
N SER A 223 5.23 -6.81 7.85
CA SER A 223 6.15 -7.17 6.77
C SER A 223 5.73 -8.52 6.20
N PHE A 224 5.26 -8.49 4.95
CA PHE A 224 4.83 -9.66 4.21
C PHE A 224 5.69 -9.82 2.95
N SER A 225 6.05 -11.06 2.63
CA SER A 225 6.66 -11.43 1.36
C SER A 225 6.15 -12.80 0.98
N GLY A 226 5.63 -12.95 -0.24
CA GLY A 226 5.05 -14.20 -0.70
C GLY A 226 4.40 -14.07 -2.06
N ASP A 227 3.89 -15.19 -2.57
CA ASP A 227 3.17 -15.26 -3.83
C ASP A 227 1.65 -15.21 -3.58
N LEU A 228 0.99 -14.15 -4.05
CA LEU A 228 -0.46 -13.98 -3.91
C LEU A 228 -1.26 -15.02 -4.71
N LYS A 229 -0.65 -15.65 -5.73
CA LYS A 229 -1.26 -16.75 -6.49
C LYS A 229 -1.63 -17.92 -5.58
N ALA A 230 -0.92 -18.13 -4.47
CA ALA A 230 -1.21 -19.21 -3.53
C ALA A 230 -2.64 -19.11 -2.93
N PHE A 231 -3.12 -17.89 -2.66
CA PHE A 231 -4.47 -17.64 -2.15
C PHE A 231 -5.53 -17.97 -3.20
N ILE A 232 -5.29 -17.55 -4.45
CA ILE A 232 -6.14 -17.86 -5.58
C ILE A 232 -6.22 -19.37 -5.79
N THR A 233 -5.09 -20.07 -5.78
CA THR A 233 -5.03 -21.53 -5.91
C THR A 233 -5.82 -22.23 -4.82
N TYR A 234 -5.71 -21.77 -3.56
CA TYR A 234 -6.54 -22.31 -2.48
C TYR A 234 -8.04 -22.16 -2.76
N LEU A 235 -8.48 -20.97 -3.18
CA LEU A 235 -9.89 -20.70 -3.46
C LEU A 235 -10.41 -21.51 -4.65
N VAL A 236 -9.62 -21.68 -5.70
CA VAL A 236 -9.96 -22.52 -6.85
C VAL A 236 -10.18 -23.97 -6.40
N ASN A 237 -9.26 -24.50 -5.60
CA ASN A 237 -9.28 -25.90 -5.20
C ASN A 237 -10.31 -26.21 -4.11
N SER A 238 -10.60 -25.26 -3.22
CA SER A 238 -11.33 -25.53 -1.97
C SER A 238 -12.62 -24.74 -1.80
N GLN A 239 -12.82 -23.66 -2.56
CA GLN A 239 -13.92 -22.72 -2.35
C GLN A 239 -14.75 -22.43 -3.61
N GLY A 240 -14.47 -23.13 -4.71
CA GLY A 240 -15.24 -23.07 -5.95
C GLY A 240 -15.03 -21.80 -6.79
N LEU A 241 -13.93 -21.06 -6.59
CA LEU A 241 -13.57 -19.96 -7.48
C LEU A 241 -13.22 -20.52 -8.87
N PRO A 242 -13.93 -20.15 -9.95
CA PRO A 242 -13.64 -20.72 -11.27
C PRO A 242 -12.26 -20.26 -11.76
N SER A 243 -11.39 -21.21 -12.13
CA SER A 243 -10.05 -20.89 -12.66
C SER A 243 -10.09 -20.15 -14.01
N SER A 244 -11.24 -20.15 -14.68
CA SER A 244 -11.51 -19.40 -15.91
C SER A 244 -11.76 -17.91 -15.69
N GLN A 245 -11.98 -17.46 -14.44
CA GLN A 245 -12.08 -16.04 -14.12
C GLN A 245 -10.81 -15.30 -14.58
N ILE A 246 -10.95 -14.04 -14.97
CA ILE A 246 -9.86 -13.17 -15.40
C ILE A 246 -9.55 -12.19 -14.28
N LEU A 247 -8.30 -12.19 -13.82
CA LEU A 247 -7.80 -11.23 -12.84
C LEU A 247 -7.81 -9.82 -13.45
N GLN A 248 -8.58 -8.92 -12.83
CA GLN A 248 -8.80 -7.55 -13.30
C GLN A 248 -7.80 -6.57 -12.73
N SER A 249 -7.48 -6.71 -11.44
CA SER A 249 -6.64 -5.77 -10.71
C SER A 249 -6.00 -6.42 -9.49
N ILE A 250 -4.90 -5.80 -9.04
CA ILE A 250 -4.19 -6.14 -7.81
C ILE A 250 -3.88 -4.82 -7.12
N GLY A 251 -4.59 -4.54 -6.03
CA GLY A 251 -4.40 -3.37 -5.18
C GLY A 251 -3.84 -3.75 -3.82
N ALA A 252 -3.14 -2.82 -3.17
CA ALA A 252 -2.72 -2.93 -1.79
C ALA A 252 -2.92 -1.59 -1.08
N GLY A 253 -3.71 -1.57 -0.01
CA GLY A 253 -4.12 -0.33 0.66
C GLY A 253 -4.67 -0.50 2.07
N THR A 254 -5.43 0.49 2.51
CA THR A 254 -6.07 0.51 3.83
C THR A 254 -7.49 1.02 3.73
N GLU A 255 -8.42 0.35 4.43
CA GLU A 255 -9.82 0.77 4.57
C GLU A 255 -10.07 1.31 5.98
N PRO A 256 -10.13 2.63 6.15
CA PRO A 256 -10.49 3.23 7.44
C PRO A 256 -12.00 3.26 7.65
N PHE A 257 -12.42 2.96 8.87
CA PHE A 257 -13.80 3.12 9.35
C PHE A 257 -13.91 4.41 10.16
N VAL A 258 -13.19 4.46 11.29
CA VAL A 258 -13.12 5.62 12.20
C VAL A 258 -11.73 5.72 12.81
N GLY A 259 -11.36 6.92 13.25
CA GLY A 259 -10.06 7.19 13.85
C GLY A 259 -9.65 8.64 13.62
N SER A 260 -8.77 9.14 14.47
CA SER A 260 -8.27 10.51 14.41
C SER A 260 -6.76 10.54 14.25
N ASN A 261 -6.28 11.45 13.40
CA ASN A 261 -4.86 11.70 13.15
C ASN A 261 -4.11 10.41 12.81
N ALA A 262 -4.72 9.52 12.03
CA ALA A 262 -4.12 8.25 11.69
C ALA A 262 -3.24 8.43 10.44
N LYS A 263 -2.05 7.83 10.46
CA LYS A 263 -1.14 7.80 9.30
C LYS A 263 -0.76 6.37 8.97
N PHE A 264 -1.24 5.89 7.83
CA PHE A 264 -0.77 4.68 7.20
C PHE A 264 0.46 5.00 6.34
N THR A 265 1.53 4.20 6.45
CA THR A 265 2.75 4.37 5.65
C THR A 265 3.18 3.04 5.06
N THR A 266 3.34 2.99 3.75
CA THR A 266 4.02 1.92 3.02
C THR A 266 5.48 2.32 2.80
N THR A 267 6.40 1.60 3.42
CA THR A 267 7.86 1.87 3.30
C THR A 267 8.51 1.06 2.19
N ALA A 268 7.88 -0.03 1.77
CA ALA A 268 8.24 -0.79 0.59
C ALA A 268 7.03 -1.59 0.12
N TYR A 269 6.69 -1.49 -1.16
CA TYR A 269 5.69 -2.34 -1.80
C TYR A 269 6.15 -2.75 -3.19
N THR A 270 6.03 -4.04 -3.48
CA THR A 270 6.20 -4.60 -4.81
C THR A 270 5.06 -5.55 -5.13
N ALA A 271 4.62 -5.56 -6.37
CA ALA A 271 3.77 -6.60 -6.93
C ALA A 271 4.07 -6.73 -8.42
N SER A 272 4.03 -7.95 -8.93
CA SER A 272 4.09 -8.22 -10.37
C SER A 272 3.24 -9.43 -10.71
N LEU A 273 2.94 -9.58 -12.00
CA LEU A 273 2.17 -10.71 -12.54
C LEU A 273 2.99 -11.36 -13.65
N SER A 274 3.27 -12.65 -13.52
CA SER A 274 3.92 -13.46 -14.56
C SER A 274 2.96 -14.54 -15.08
#